data_AF-A0A8T5PV71-F1
#
_entry.id   AF-A0A8T5PV71-F1
#
_cell.length_a   1.000
_cell.length_b   1.000
_cell.length_c   1.000
_cell.angle_alpha   90.00
_cell.angle_beta   90.00
_cell.angle_gamma   90.00
#
_symmetry.space_group_name_H-M   'P 1'
#
loop_
_entity.id
_entity.type
_entity.pdbx_description
1 polymer ?
#
loop_
_entity_poly.entity_id
_entity_poly.type
_entity_poly.pdbx_seq_one_letter_code
_entity_poly.pdbx_strand_id
1 'polypeptide(L)'
;MGKQNIYIKHIRIIFILLAIFFTIIIGFIFFPLDSKFNFFGLIAALAFISFFLGIALIILTIKSDIKCKPRAYLLMTGASIAGILSFSILHNLLYAMEILTTNIPIIPNIFGFIHGFSFIMAVLVCPIGFVIGIIGTITLTLKKTK
;
A
#
# COMPACT_ATOMS: atom_id res chain seq x y z
N MET A 1 29.05 11.47 4.49
CA MET A 1 27.89 12.37 4.68
C MET A 1 27.00 12.53 3.44
N GLY A 2 27.54 12.62 2.21
CA GLY A 2 26.73 12.87 0.99
C GLY A 2 25.68 11.80 0.63
N LYS A 3 26.02 10.50 0.69
CA LYS A 3 25.09 9.40 0.32
C LYS A 3 23.85 9.30 1.23
N GLN A 4 24.00 9.52 2.54
CA GLN A 4 22.85 9.48 3.47
C GLN A 4 21.85 10.61 3.23
N ASN A 5 22.35 11.82 2.92
CA ASN A 5 21.47 12.95 2.62
C ASN A 5 20.63 12.70 1.35
N ILE A 6 21.21 12.01 0.37
CA ILE A 6 20.52 11.58 -0.86
C ILE A 6 19.38 10.60 -0.52
N TYR A 7 19.64 9.56 0.28
CA TYR A 7 18.60 8.60 0.69
C TYR A 7 17.43 9.26 1.41
N ILE A 8 17.72 10.12 2.40
CA ILE A 8 16.69 10.82 3.17
C ILE A 8 15.84 11.71 2.26
N LYS A 9 16.46 12.41 1.30
CA LYS A 9 15.73 13.23 0.32
C LYS A 9 14.78 12.38 -0.53
N HIS A 10 15.24 11.24 -1.06
CA HIS A 10 14.40 10.35 -1.86
C HIS A 10 13.27 9.71 -1.05
N ILE A 11 13.55 9.26 0.18
CA ILE A 11 12.54 8.74 1.11
C ILE A 11 11.43 9.78 1.32
N ARG A 12 11.80 11.05 1.58
CA ARG A 12 10.82 12.12 1.78
C ARG A 12 9.96 12.37 0.54
N ILE A 13 10.55 12.40 -0.65
CA ILE A 13 9.83 12.59 -1.91
C ILE A 13 8.83 11.44 -2.12
N ILE A 14 9.29 10.19 -1.99
CA ILE A 14 8.45 9.00 -2.18
C ILE A 14 7.31 8.99 -1.15
N PHE A 15 7.60 9.29 0.11
CA PHE A 15 6.61 9.36 1.17
C PHE A 15 5.50 10.38 0.85
N ILE A 16 5.87 11.58 0.41
CA ILE A 16 4.89 12.63 0.03
C ILE A 16 4.08 12.19 -1.19
N LEU A 17 4.71 11.62 -2.21
CA LEU A 17 4.02 11.13 -3.40
C LEU A 17 3.01 10.03 -3.05
N LEU A 18 3.39 9.08 -2.19
CA LEU A 18 2.50 8.04 -1.70
C LEU A 18 1.29 8.62 -0.95
N ALA A 19 1.51 9.61 -0.08
CA ALA A 19 0.41 10.27 0.63
C ALA A 19 -0.56 10.98 -0.32
N ILE A 20 -0.03 11.66 -1.35
CA ILE A 20 -0.84 12.33 -2.38
C ILE A 20 -1.63 11.31 -3.19
N PHE A 21 -0.98 10.26 -3.72
CA PHE A 21 -1.66 9.25 -4.52
C PHE A 21 -2.73 8.50 -3.73
N PHE A 22 -2.44 8.13 -2.48
CA PHE A 22 -3.44 7.51 -1.62
C PHE A 22 -4.64 8.43 -1.39
N THR A 23 -4.41 9.72 -1.12
CA THR A 23 -5.49 10.70 -0.95
C THR A 23 -6.33 10.86 -2.22
N ILE A 24 -5.67 10.88 -3.39
CA ILE A 24 -6.34 10.94 -4.69
C ILE A 24 -7.21 9.69 -4.90
N ILE A 25 -6.67 8.48 -4.66
CA ILE A 25 -7.41 7.22 -4.79
C ILE A 25 -8.64 7.22 -3.87
N ILE A 26 -8.48 7.58 -2.60
CA ILE A 26 -9.60 7.67 -1.65
C ILE A 26 -10.63 8.70 -2.10
N GLY A 27 -10.18 9.88 -2.54
CA GLY A 27 -11.06 10.93 -3.07
C GLY A 27 -11.89 10.42 -4.25
N PHE A 28 -11.28 9.69 -5.18
CA PHE A 28 -11.99 9.07 -6.30
C PHE A 28 -13.00 8.01 -5.87
N ILE A 29 -12.70 7.20 -4.85
CA ILE A 29 -13.63 6.18 -4.34
C ILE A 29 -14.88 6.82 -3.75
N PHE A 30 -14.76 7.93 -3.01
CA PHE A 30 -15.90 8.61 -2.39
C PHE A 30 -16.63 9.59 -3.32
N PHE A 31 -15.92 10.16 -4.28
CA PHE A 31 -16.45 11.13 -5.24
C PHE A 31 -16.17 10.63 -6.67
N PRO A 32 -16.92 9.62 -7.14
CA PRO A 32 -16.75 9.11 -8.50
C PRO A 32 -17.04 10.23 -9.51
N LEU A 33 -16.07 10.48 -10.39
CA LEU A 33 -16.24 11.41 -11.51
C LEU A 33 -17.19 10.83 -12.56
N ASP A 34 -17.67 11.73 -13.42
CA ASP A 34 -18.62 11.45 -14.49
C ASP A 34 -18.24 10.23 -15.37
N SER A 35 -19.25 9.50 -15.84
CA SER A 35 -19.11 8.14 -16.41
C SER A 35 -18.29 8.04 -17.71
N LYS A 36 -17.97 9.18 -18.32
CA LYS A 36 -17.12 9.27 -19.52
C LYS A 36 -15.62 9.19 -19.20
N PHE A 37 -15.24 9.35 -17.93
CA PHE A 37 -13.85 9.26 -17.51
C PHE A 37 -13.45 7.80 -17.26
N ASN A 38 -12.27 7.37 -17.73
CA ASN A 38 -11.76 6.01 -17.46
C ASN A 38 -11.25 5.89 -16.02
N PHE A 39 -12.20 5.93 -15.09
CA PHE A 39 -12.01 5.90 -13.65
C PHE A 39 -11.23 4.67 -13.21
N PHE A 40 -11.64 3.50 -13.69
CA PHE A 40 -11.01 2.23 -13.32
C PHE A 40 -9.57 2.15 -13.81
N GLY A 41 -9.30 2.58 -15.05
CA GLY A 41 -7.94 2.63 -15.60
C GLY A 41 -7.03 3.56 -14.81
N LEU A 42 -7.52 4.73 -14.40
CA LEU A 42 -6.73 5.67 -13.58
C LEU A 42 -6.40 5.08 -12.21
N ILE A 43 -7.39 4.50 -11.50
CA ILE A 43 -7.16 3.91 -10.18
C ILE A 43 -6.17 2.75 -10.28
N ALA A 44 -6.31 1.88 -11.28
CA ALA A 44 -5.38 0.79 -11.52
C ALA A 44 -3.95 1.31 -11.76
N ALA A 45 -3.79 2.34 -12.59
CA ALA A 45 -2.49 2.97 -12.85
C ALA A 45 -1.88 3.56 -11.57
N LEU A 46 -2.66 4.33 -10.80
CA LEU A 46 -2.21 4.91 -9.54
C LEU A 46 -1.84 3.84 -8.50
N ALA A 47 -2.60 2.74 -8.42
CA ALA A 47 -2.30 1.62 -7.54
C ALA A 47 -0.99 0.93 -7.94
N PHE A 48 -0.76 0.69 -9.24
CA PHE A 48 0.49 0.12 -9.75
C PHE A 48 1.70 1.01 -9.45
N ILE A 49 1.59 2.31 -9.70
CA ILE A 49 2.66 3.26 -9.38
C ILE A 49 2.93 3.26 -7.87
N SER A 50 1.88 3.31 -7.06
CA SER A 50 1.98 3.32 -5.59
C SER A 50 2.60 2.03 -5.05
N PHE A 51 2.35 0.88 -5.68
CA PHE A 51 2.97 -0.39 -5.34
C PHE A 51 4.49 -0.35 -5.48
N PHE A 52 5.00 0.09 -6.64
CA PHE A 52 6.45 0.21 -6.85
C PHE A 52 7.08 1.28 -5.96
N LEU A 53 6.39 2.41 -5.72
CA LEU A 53 6.85 3.41 -4.76
C LEU A 53 6.89 2.86 -3.32
N GLY A 54 5.92 2.02 -2.94
CA GLY A 54 5.90 1.34 -1.64
C GLY A 54 7.11 0.43 -1.44
N ILE A 55 7.41 -0.41 -2.45
CA ILE A 55 8.61 -1.26 -2.45
C ILE A 55 9.88 -0.41 -2.39
N ALA A 56 9.96 0.65 -3.21
CA ALA A 56 11.10 1.56 -3.20
C ALA A 56 11.29 2.21 -1.82
N LEU A 57 10.20 2.61 -1.16
CA LEU A 57 10.24 3.16 0.20
C LEU A 57 10.79 2.14 1.19
N ILE A 58 10.37 0.89 1.13
CA ILE A 58 10.89 -0.19 1.98
C ILE A 58 12.40 -0.35 1.77
N ILE A 59 12.83 -0.53 0.52
CA ILE A 59 14.24 -0.76 0.19
C ILE A 59 15.11 0.41 0.64
N LEU A 60 14.70 1.64 0.34
CA LEU A 60 15.45 2.84 0.73
C LEU A 60 15.49 3.02 2.25
N THR A 61 14.38 2.74 2.94
CA THR A 61 14.31 2.81 4.41
C THR A 61 15.26 1.81 5.05
N ILE A 62 15.34 0.56 4.53
CA ILE A 62 16.28 -0.45 5.00
C ILE A 62 17.73 -0.04 4.75
N LYS A 63 18.02 0.55 3.57
CA LYS A 63 19.38 1.01 3.20
C LYS A 63 19.81 2.29 3.89
N SER A 64 18.89 3.05 4.45
CA SER A 64 19.16 4.29 5.17
C SER A 64 19.59 4.04 6.61
N ASP A 65 20.34 4.98 7.22
CA ASP A 65 20.72 4.93 8.63
C ASP A 65 19.61 5.42 9.58
N ILE A 66 18.34 5.43 9.12
CA ILE A 66 17.21 5.83 9.95
C ILE A 66 17.02 4.78 11.05
N LYS A 67 17.23 5.19 12.30
CA LYS A 67 17.12 4.29 13.47
C LYS A 67 15.72 4.33 14.10
N CYS A 68 15.35 3.22 14.73
CA CYS A 68 14.24 3.11 15.68
C CYS A 68 12.85 3.45 15.10
N LYS A 69 12.10 4.33 15.78
CA LYS A 69 10.65 4.54 15.58
C LYS A 69 10.27 5.08 14.19
N PRO A 70 10.97 6.09 13.61
CA PRO A 70 10.66 6.56 12.25
C PRO A 70 10.84 5.47 11.20
N ARG A 71 11.83 4.57 11.38
CA ARG A 71 12.05 3.44 10.48
C ARG A 71 10.83 2.53 10.44
N ALA A 72 10.26 2.20 11.60
CA ALA A 72 9.10 1.32 11.69
C ALA A 72 7.88 1.90 10.94
N TYR A 73 7.59 3.19 11.12
CA TYR A 73 6.46 3.84 10.42
C TYR A 73 6.67 3.96 8.92
N LEU A 74 7.89 4.24 8.45
CA LEU A 74 8.21 4.26 7.02
C LEU A 74 8.08 2.87 6.39
N LEU A 75 8.55 1.82 7.08
CA LEU A 75 8.37 0.44 6.63
C LEU A 75 6.90 0.03 6.62
N MET A 76 6.14 0.40 7.65
CA MET A 76 4.70 0.15 7.72
C MET A 76 3.94 0.85 6.59
N THR A 77 4.30 2.10 6.28
CA THR A 77 3.74 2.85 5.14
C THR A 77 3.99 2.13 3.83
N GLY A 78 5.25 1.78 3.55
CA GLY A 78 5.63 1.09 2.32
C GLY A 78 5.02 -0.30 2.19
N ALA A 79 5.01 -1.08 3.27
CA ALA A 79 4.43 -2.43 3.28
C ALA A 79 2.91 -2.39 3.11
N SER A 80 2.25 -1.42 3.74
CA SER A 80 0.80 -1.26 3.64
C SER A 80 0.38 -0.91 2.22
N ILE A 81 1.00 0.10 1.59
CA ILE A 81 0.60 0.50 0.23
C ILE A 81 0.92 -0.58 -0.82
N ALA A 82 2.06 -1.27 -0.67
CA ALA A 82 2.37 -2.41 -1.54
C ALA A 82 1.39 -3.58 -1.30
N GLY A 83 1.03 -3.81 -0.04
CA GLY A 83 0.08 -4.83 0.38
C GLY A 83 -1.31 -4.67 -0.25
N ILE A 84 -1.82 -3.43 -0.41
CA ILE A 84 -3.14 -3.20 -1.04
C ILE A 84 -3.20 -3.89 -2.41
N LEU A 85 -2.25 -3.63 -3.30
CA LEU A 85 -2.25 -4.23 -4.64
C LEU A 85 -1.96 -5.74 -4.58
N SER A 86 -0.98 -6.17 -3.77
CA SER A 86 -0.63 -7.59 -3.65
C SER A 86 -1.81 -8.44 -3.18
N PHE A 87 -2.50 -8.02 -2.11
CA PHE A 87 -3.65 -8.74 -1.58
C PHE A 87 -4.88 -8.62 -2.49
N SER A 88 -5.04 -7.51 -3.23
CA SER A 88 -6.10 -7.40 -4.24
C SER A 88 -5.90 -8.39 -5.38
N ILE A 89 -4.68 -8.52 -5.90
CA ILE A 89 -4.34 -9.52 -6.93
C ILE A 89 -4.56 -10.93 -6.37
N LEU A 90 -4.08 -11.19 -5.15
CA LEU A 90 -4.21 -12.50 -4.51
C LEU A 90 -5.68 -12.88 -4.29
N HIS A 91 -6.52 -11.95 -3.85
CA HIS A 91 -7.95 -12.16 -3.72
C HIS A 91 -8.59 -12.59 -5.05
N ASN A 92 -8.34 -11.84 -6.12
CA ASN A 92 -8.92 -12.14 -7.44
C ASN A 92 -8.44 -13.47 -8.01
N LEU A 93 -7.14 -13.76 -7.86
CA LEU A 93 -6.56 -15.02 -8.33
C LEU A 93 -7.17 -16.21 -7.58
N LEU A 94 -7.24 -16.15 -6.25
CA LEU A 94 -7.75 -17.24 -5.42
C LEU A 94 -9.27 -17.41 -5.57
N TYR A 95 -10.01 -16.32 -5.74
CA TYR A 95 -11.43 -16.38 -6.08
C TYR A 95 -11.67 -17.09 -7.41
N ALA A 96 -10.87 -16.80 -8.44
CA ALA A 96 -10.95 -17.53 -9.71
C ALA A 96 -10.61 -19.02 -9.53
N MET A 97 -9.61 -19.35 -8.70
CA MET A 97 -9.26 -20.74 -8.40
C MET A 97 -10.36 -21.49 -7.65
N GLU A 98 -11.06 -20.85 -6.71
CA GLU A 98 -12.22 -21.42 -6.04
C GLU A 98 -13.28 -21.85 -7.06
N ILE A 99 -13.65 -20.96 -7.98
CA ILE A 99 -14.64 -21.26 -9.04
C ILE A 99 -14.18 -22.44 -9.91
N LEU A 100 -12.92 -22.43 -10.35
CA LEU A 100 -12.39 -23.47 -11.22
C LEU A 100 -12.28 -24.84 -10.54
N THR A 101 -12.17 -24.87 -9.22
CA THR A 101 -11.97 -26.10 -8.44
C THR A 101 -13.23 -26.60 -7.75
N THR A 102 -14.41 -26.03 -8.06
CA THR A 102 -15.71 -26.38 -7.45
C THR A 102 -16.00 -27.89 -7.42
N ASN A 103 -15.52 -28.64 -8.41
CA ASN A 103 -15.73 -30.09 -8.51
C ASN A 103 -14.80 -30.93 -7.61
N ILE A 104 -13.77 -30.32 -7.01
CA ILE A 104 -12.81 -31.00 -6.14
C ILE A 104 -13.25 -30.80 -4.69
N PRO A 105 -13.42 -31.88 -3.90
CA PRO A 105 -13.77 -31.74 -2.49
C PRO A 105 -12.73 -30.91 -1.73
N ILE A 106 -13.17 -30.08 -0.78
CA ILE A 106 -12.34 -29.33 0.19
C ILE A 106 -11.56 -28.14 -0.41
N ILE A 107 -11.03 -28.24 -1.64
CA ILE A 107 -10.20 -27.19 -2.25
C ILE A 107 -10.94 -25.83 -2.36
N PRO A 108 -12.20 -25.76 -2.83
CA PRO A 108 -12.94 -24.50 -2.89
C PRO A 108 -13.05 -23.81 -1.53
N ASN A 109 -13.26 -24.56 -0.44
CA ASN A 109 -13.37 -23.98 0.90
C ASN A 109 -12.04 -23.36 1.37
N ILE A 110 -10.91 -23.97 1.02
CA ILE A 110 -9.58 -23.43 1.34
C ILE A 110 -9.36 -22.13 0.57
N PHE A 111 -9.63 -22.12 -0.75
CA PHE A 111 -9.52 -20.90 -1.54
C PHE A 111 -10.48 -19.83 -1.05
N GLY A 112 -11.73 -20.19 -0.75
CA GLY A 112 -12.77 -19.40 -0.10
C GLY A 112 -12.23 -18.60 1.09
N PHE A 113 -11.62 -19.31 2.03
CA PHE A 113 -11.06 -18.69 3.23
C PHE A 113 -9.89 -17.74 2.92
N ILE A 114 -8.95 -18.15 2.07
CA ILE A 114 -7.73 -17.37 1.82
C ILE A 114 -8.02 -16.13 0.96
N HIS A 115 -8.89 -16.24 -0.05
CA HIS A 115 -9.28 -15.09 -0.85
C HIS A 115 -10.07 -14.08 0.00
N GLY A 116 -10.93 -14.56 0.91
CA GLY A 116 -11.63 -13.71 1.88
C GLY A 116 -10.68 -12.98 2.83
N PHE A 117 -9.68 -13.68 3.37
CA PHE A 117 -8.64 -13.04 4.19
C PHE A 117 -7.86 -11.98 3.40
N SER A 118 -7.48 -12.29 2.17
CA SER A 118 -6.78 -11.35 1.28
C SER A 118 -7.60 -10.09 1.01
N PHE A 119 -8.92 -10.24 0.82
CA PHE A 119 -9.83 -9.10 0.66
C PHE A 119 -9.81 -8.17 1.88
N ILE A 120 -9.95 -8.75 3.09
CA ILE A 120 -9.90 -7.99 4.35
C ILE A 120 -8.57 -7.27 4.50
N MET A 121 -7.46 -7.93 4.16
CA MET A 121 -6.14 -7.32 4.19
C MET A 121 -6.04 -6.13 3.23
N ALA A 122 -6.49 -6.29 1.99
CA ALA A 122 -6.42 -5.26 0.96
C ALA A 122 -7.31 -4.03 1.26
N VAL A 123 -8.52 -4.26 1.74
CA VAL A 123 -9.56 -3.22 1.88
C VAL A 123 -9.57 -2.56 3.25
N LEU A 124 -9.16 -3.27 4.31
CA LEU A 124 -9.21 -2.75 5.68
C LEU A 124 -7.82 -2.61 6.30
N VAL A 125 -7.08 -3.72 6.42
CA VAL A 125 -5.85 -3.74 7.23
C VAL A 125 -4.76 -2.87 6.61
N CYS A 126 -4.50 -3.00 5.31
CA CYS A 126 -3.48 -2.23 4.63
C CYS A 126 -3.82 -0.72 4.59
N PRO A 127 -5.04 -0.27 4.22
CA PRO A 127 -5.39 1.15 4.28
C PRO A 127 -5.23 1.76 5.69
N ILE A 128 -5.69 1.07 6.74
CA ILE A 128 -5.50 1.51 8.13
C ILE A 128 -4.02 1.58 8.47
N GLY A 129 -3.27 0.54 8.10
CA GLY A 129 -1.82 0.47 8.33
C GLY A 129 -1.06 1.61 7.64
N PHE A 130 -1.48 1.97 6.43
CA PHE A 130 -0.93 3.09 5.69
C PHE A 130 -1.16 4.42 6.43
N VAL A 131 -2.38 4.69 6.87
CA VAL A 131 -2.72 5.91 7.61
C VAL A 131 -1.92 6.01 8.92
N ILE A 132 -1.82 4.91 9.68
CA ILE A 132 -0.99 4.85 10.90
C ILE A 132 0.48 5.16 10.58
N GLY A 133 1.02 4.59 9.48
CA GLY A 133 2.38 4.85 9.01
C GLY A 133 2.63 6.32 8.67
N ILE A 134 1.69 6.96 7.96
CA ILE A 134 1.74 8.38 7.61
C ILE A 134 1.74 9.25 8.87
N ILE A 135 0.74 9.07 9.76
CA ILE A 135 0.57 9.87 10.98
C ILE A 135 1.79 9.70 11.90
N GLY A 136 2.24 8.46 12.10
CA GLY A 136 3.41 8.16 12.93
C GLY A 136 4.70 8.82 12.41
N THR A 137 4.89 8.83 11.08
CA THR A 137 6.05 9.49 10.46
C THR A 137 5.99 11.01 10.62
N ILE A 138 4.81 11.62 10.40
CA ILE A 138 4.62 13.08 10.51
C ILE A 138 4.84 13.53 11.96
N THR A 139 4.17 12.89 12.92
CA THR A 139 4.22 13.27 14.34
C THR A 139 5.64 13.21 14.91
N LEU A 140 6.40 12.16 14.58
CA LEU A 140 7.81 12.05 15.00
C LEU A 140 8.72 13.08 14.34
N THR A 141 8.46 13.42 13.07
CA THR A 141 9.25 14.43 12.36
C THR A 141 9.02 15.81 12.98
N LEU A 142 7.76 16.16 13.28
CA LEU A 142 7.41 17.43 13.93
C LEU A 142 7.97 17.54 15.34
N LYS A 143 7.94 16.46 16.13
CA LYS A 143 8.49 16.44 17.49
C LYS A 143 10.00 16.68 17.52
N LYS A 144 10.72 16.33 16.45
CA LYS A 144 12.16 16.54 16.35
C LYS A 144 12.55 17.97 15.93
N THR A 145 11.57 18.75 15.46
CA THR A 145 11.75 20.15 15.05
C THR A 145 11.40 21.16 16.14
N LYS A 146 10.64 20.74 17.17
CA LYS A 146 10.46 21.47 18.43
C LYS A 146 11.59 21.13 19.40
#